data_AF-A0A7S2U7W1-F1
#
_entry.id   AF-A0A7S2U7W1-F1
#
_cell.length_a   1.000
_cell.length_b   1.000
_cell.length_c   1.000
_cell.angle_alpha   90.00
_cell.angle_beta   90.00
_cell.angle_gamma   90.00
#
_symmetry.space_group_name_H-M   'P 1'
#
loop_
_entity.id
_entity.type
_entity.pdbx_description
1 polymer ?
#
loop_
_entity_poly.entity_id
_entity_poly.type
_entity_poly.pdbx_seq_one_letter_code
_entity_poly.pdbx_strand_id
1 'polypeptide(L)'
;QGLEMTEQTVSAYLSALGDYSQGERALQVANDHPHLMNNATFISLLTALSHSDLPDEALSVFRGMETPLQTHVNCTVDALTRKGRLEEACDLIQELDDGEAMVQEKSEEQRSQLAFGWMTILGGAVQHNNLEVAERAADQVKRLSLHQEEQKAAHILWNLAQKGSSELLDKTGERLPVHLQKEQGKSTVVLGKSRISFVANDLISFYINGVPQELGSDMRHRIRARLQKWGNPCQHSEKIALAFALEQGERHPVLFKNNNAGMCPNCHKSILQITIR
;
A
#
# COMPACT_ATOMS: atom_id res chain seq x y z
N GLN A 1 -23.86 -20.15 -18.72
CA GLN A 1 -23.87 -18.91 -19.52
C GLN A 1 -22.62 -18.15 -19.12
N GLY A 2 -21.65 -18.02 -20.03
CA GLY A 2 -20.45 -17.22 -19.76
C GLY A 2 -20.89 -15.77 -19.53
N LEU A 3 -20.44 -15.17 -18.43
CA LEU A 3 -20.58 -13.73 -18.25
C LEU A 3 -19.87 -13.05 -19.41
N GLU A 4 -20.62 -12.26 -20.18
CA GLU A 4 -20.05 -11.40 -21.21
C GLU A 4 -19.19 -10.36 -20.51
N MET A 5 -17.90 -10.30 -20.88
CA MET A 5 -16.98 -9.35 -20.25
C MET A 5 -17.30 -7.95 -20.77
N THR A 6 -17.74 -7.08 -19.86
CA THR A 6 -17.95 -5.65 -20.11
C THR A 6 -16.80 -4.83 -19.51
N GLU A 7 -16.67 -3.55 -19.87
CA GLU A 7 -15.70 -2.63 -19.26
C GLU A 7 -15.80 -2.63 -17.72
N GLN A 8 -17.02 -2.66 -17.17
CA GLN A 8 -17.25 -2.72 -15.72
C GLN A 8 -16.79 -4.05 -15.13
N THR A 9 -17.07 -5.17 -15.81
CA THR A 9 -16.65 -6.50 -15.37
C THR A 9 -15.13 -6.64 -15.40
N VAL A 10 -14.47 -6.12 -16.45
CA VAL A 10 -13.01 -6.07 -16.57
C VAL A 10 -12.41 -5.21 -15.47
N SER A 11 -12.90 -3.99 -15.25
CA SER A 11 -12.41 -3.11 -14.18
C SER A 11 -12.53 -3.76 -12.80
N ALA A 12 -13.70 -4.34 -12.48
CA ALA A 12 -13.90 -5.03 -11.21
C ALA A 12 -12.95 -6.23 -11.06
N TYR A 13 -12.73 -6.98 -12.15
CA TYR A 13 -11.82 -8.11 -12.13
C TYR A 13 -10.36 -7.69 -11.94
N LEU A 14 -9.92 -6.63 -12.62
CA LEU A 14 -8.59 -6.04 -12.46
C LEU A 14 -8.37 -5.52 -11.03
N SER A 15 -9.35 -4.83 -10.46
CA SER A 15 -9.29 -4.37 -9.06
C SER A 15 -9.12 -5.55 -8.09
N ALA A 16 -9.90 -6.62 -8.29
CA ALA A 16 -9.76 -7.84 -7.49
C ALA A 16 -8.36 -8.46 -7.65
N LEU A 17 -7.83 -8.54 -8.87
CA LEU A 17 -6.45 -9.02 -9.09
C LEU A 17 -5.41 -8.14 -8.38
N GLY A 18 -5.65 -6.83 -8.30
CA GLY A 18 -4.81 -5.90 -7.53
C GLY A 18 -4.85 -6.14 -6.02
N ASP A 19 -6.01 -6.45 -5.45
CA ASP A 19 -6.14 -6.79 -4.02
C ASP A 19 -5.34 -8.04 -3.64
N TYR A 20 -5.18 -8.96 -4.60
CA TYR A 20 -4.39 -10.20 -4.45
C TYR A 20 -2.97 -10.10 -5.01
N SER A 21 -2.51 -8.91 -5.42
CA SER A 21 -1.17 -8.70 -6.01
C SER A 21 -0.87 -9.64 -7.19
N GLN A 22 -1.83 -9.80 -8.11
CA GLN A 22 -1.74 -10.65 -9.30
C GLN A 22 -1.58 -9.83 -10.59
N GLY A 23 -0.61 -8.91 -10.61
CA GLY A 23 -0.40 -7.94 -11.69
C GLY A 23 -0.07 -8.55 -13.05
N GLU A 24 0.67 -9.66 -13.09
CA GLU A 24 0.93 -10.38 -14.35
C GLU A 24 -0.37 -10.89 -14.99
N ARG A 25 -1.31 -11.38 -14.17
CA ARG A 25 -2.63 -11.78 -14.65
C ARG A 25 -3.48 -10.58 -15.03
N ALA A 26 -3.34 -9.47 -14.31
CA ALA A 26 -4.01 -8.22 -14.67
C ALA A 26 -3.57 -7.73 -16.07
N LEU A 27 -2.27 -7.83 -16.39
CA LEU A 27 -1.75 -7.55 -17.74
C LEU A 27 -2.32 -8.49 -18.79
N GLN A 28 -2.38 -9.78 -18.47
CA GLN A 28 -2.97 -10.76 -19.40
C GLN A 28 -4.43 -10.40 -19.71
N VAL A 29 -5.24 -10.09 -18.70
CA VAL A 29 -6.64 -9.67 -18.88
C VAL A 29 -6.73 -8.40 -19.74
N ALA A 30 -5.88 -7.41 -19.50
CA ALA A 30 -5.87 -6.18 -20.30
C ALA A 30 -5.50 -6.45 -21.77
N ASN A 31 -4.52 -7.33 -22.02
CA ASN A 31 -4.08 -7.72 -23.36
C ASN A 31 -5.09 -8.58 -24.11
N ASP A 32 -5.86 -9.41 -23.39
CA ASP A 32 -6.93 -10.23 -23.95
C ASP A 32 -8.17 -9.39 -24.30
N HIS A 33 -8.33 -8.22 -23.66
CA HIS A 33 -9.51 -7.35 -23.79
C HIS A 33 -9.17 -5.87 -24.09
N PRO A 34 -8.36 -5.55 -25.12
CA PRO A 34 -7.87 -4.19 -25.36
C PRO A 34 -9.01 -3.20 -25.70
N HIS A 35 -10.09 -3.70 -26.31
CA HIS A 35 -11.28 -2.90 -26.67
C HIS A 35 -12.16 -2.55 -25.46
N LEU A 36 -11.92 -3.17 -24.30
CA LEU A 36 -12.62 -2.87 -23.04
C LEU A 36 -11.78 -1.96 -22.13
N MET A 37 -10.61 -1.49 -22.61
CA MET A 37 -9.72 -0.63 -21.83
C MET A 37 -10.12 0.85 -21.98
N ASN A 38 -10.79 1.38 -20.96
CA ASN A 38 -11.10 2.80 -20.75
C ASN A 38 -10.32 3.37 -19.53
N ASN A 39 -10.47 4.67 -19.25
CA ASN A 39 -9.80 5.32 -18.11
C ASN A 39 -10.00 4.57 -16.77
N ALA A 40 -11.22 4.15 -16.45
CA ALA A 40 -11.48 3.44 -15.19
C ALA A 40 -10.76 2.09 -15.13
N THR A 41 -10.75 1.34 -16.23
CA THR A 41 -10.06 0.04 -16.31
C THR A 41 -8.54 0.20 -16.26
N PHE A 42 -7.97 1.25 -16.85
CA PHE A 42 -6.56 1.56 -16.75
C PHE A 42 -6.16 1.92 -15.31
N ILE A 43 -6.98 2.66 -14.57
CA ILE A 43 -6.76 2.91 -13.14
C ILE A 43 -6.70 1.59 -12.37
N SER A 44 -7.67 0.69 -12.59
CA SER A 44 -7.67 -0.64 -11.95
C SER A 44 -6.41 -1.45 -12.30
N LEU A 45 -5.99 -1.43 -13.57
CA LEU A 45 -4.78 -2.12 -14.04
C LEU A 45 -3.52 -1.54 -13.38
N LEU A 46 -3.30 -0.23 -13.44
CA LEU A 46 -2.14 0.44 -12.87
C LEU A 46 -2.06 0.25 -11.35
N THR A 47 -3.20 0.27 -10.66
CA THR A 47 -3.29 -0.06 -9.23
C THR A 47 -2.88 -1.51 -8.97
N ALA A 48 -3.35 -2.45 -9.79
CA ALA A 48 -2.97 -3.85 -9.67
C ALA A 48 -1.47 -4.08 -9.91
N LEU A 49 -0.87 -3.35 -10.86
CA LEU A 49 0.57 -3.37 -11.12
C LEU A 49 1.37 -2.78 -9.96
N SER A 50 0.92 -1.66 -9.40
CA SER A 50 1.52 -1.06 -8.20
C SER A 50 1.52 -2.04 -7.02
N HIS A 51 0.37 -2.65 -6.73
CA HIS A 51 0.23 -3.64 -5.65
C HIS A 51 1.03 -4.93 -5.89
N SER A 52 1.35 -5.21 -7.15
CA SER A 52 2.12 -6.38 -7.57
C SER A 52 3.60 -6.08 -7.77
N ASP A 53 4.03 -4.86 -7.41
CA ASP A 53 5.45 -4.52 -7.39
C ASP A 53 6.07 -4.56 -8.82
N LEU A 54 5.28 -4.18 -9.84
CA LEU A 54 5.60 -4.20 -11.28
C LEU A 54 5.69 -2.78 -11.88
N PRO A 55 6.72 -1.98 -11.52
CA PRO A 55 6.82 -0.58 -11.93
C PRO A 55 7.13 -0.39 -13.41
N ASP A 56 7.87 -1.30 -14.05
CA ASP A 56 8.25 -1.21 -15.46
C ASP A 56 7.02 -1.41 -16.36
N GLU A 57 6.19 -2.38 -16.00
CA GLU A 57 4.93 -2.65 -16.68
C GLU A 57 3.94 -1.50 -16.46
N ALA A 58 3.84 -0.96 -15.23
CA ALA A 58 3.00 0.20 -14.97
C ALA A 58 3.41 1.40 -15.83
N LEU A 59 4.71 1.67 -15.92
CA LEU A 59 5.25 2.76 -16.74
C LEU A 59 5.03 2.51 -18.23
N SER A 60 5.19 1.27 -18.70
CA SER A 60 4.92 0.90 -20.09
C SER A 60 3.45 1.05 -20.45
N VAL A 61 2.53 0.63 -19.57
CA VAL A 61 1.09 0.81 -19.76
C VAL A 61 0.75 2.29 -19.82
N PHE A 62 1.23 3.07 -18.84
CA PHE A 62 1.00 4.52 -18.79
C PHE A 62 1.48 5.24 -20.05
N ARG A 63 2.71 4.98 -20.50
CA ARG A 63 3.28 5.59 -21.71
C ARG A 63 2.61 5.15 -23.00
N GLY A 64 1.90 4.02 -22.99
CA GLY A 64 1.11 3.53 -24.11
C GLY A 64 -0.30 4.14 -24.20
N MET A 65 -0.73 4.95 -23.22
CA MET A 65 -2.06 5.56 -23.22
C MET A 65 -2.10 6.79 -24.14
N GLU A 66 -3.17 6.91 -24.94
CA GLU A 66 -3.37 8.07 -25.82
C GLU A 66 -3.75 9.33 -25.03
N THR A 67 -4.57 9.18 -23.97
CA THR A 67 -5.10 10.30 -23.18
C THR A 67 -4.96 10.04 -21.68
N PRO A 68 -3.73 10.02 -21.13
CA PRO A 68 -3.52 9.80 -19.71
C PRO A 68 -4.06 10.97 -18.87
N LEU A 69 -4.93 10.65 -17.91
CA LEU A 69 -5.34 11.54 -16.82
C LEU A 69 -4.37 11.52 -15.63
N GLN A 70 -4.43 12.56 -14.79
CA GLN A 70 -3.65 12.68 -13.55
C GLN A 70 -3.79 11.48 -12.61
N THR A 71 -4.97 10.84 -12.55
CA THR A 71 -5.17 9.64 -11.72
C THR A 71 -4.29 8.47 -12.16
N HIS A 72 -4.07 8.27 -13.45
CA HIS A 72 -3.17 7.22 -13.95
C HIS A 72 -1.72 7.47 -13.54
N VAL A 73 -1.34 8.75 -13.50
CA VAL A 73 0.00 9.19 -13.09
C VAL A 73 0.19 8.88 -11.62
N ASN A 74 -0.79 9.22 -10.79
CA ASN A 74 -0.77 8.92 -9.37
C ASN A 74 -0.63 7.41 -9.10
N CYS A 75 -1.32 6.55 -9.87
CA CYS A 75 -1.15 5.10 -9.78
C CYS A 75 0.25 4.63 -10.22
N THR A 76 0.84 5.27 -11.24
CA THR A 76 2.17 4.93 -11.75
C THR A 76 3.28 5.41 -10.79
N VAL A 77 3.13 6.60 -10.22
CA VAL A 77 3.94 7.14 -9.12
C VAL A 77 3.89 6.21 -7.92
N ASP A 78 2.72 5.70 -7.54
CA ASP A 78 2.60 4.71 -6.46
C ASP A 78 3.42 3.44 -6.78
N ALA A 79 3.35 2.91 -8.00
CA ALA A 79 4.15 1.76 -8.41
C ALA A 79 5.67 2.01 -8.29
N LEU A 80 6.14 3.15 -8.76
CA LEU A 80 7.57 3.55 -8.72
C LEU A 80 8.06 3.75 -7.28
N THR A 81 7.30 4.48 -6.47
CA THR A 81 7.69 4.85 -5.10
C THR A 81 7.77 3.64 -4.18
N ARG A 82 6.87 2.67 -4.32
CA ARG A 82 6.92 1.40 -3.58
C ARG A 82 8.20 0.62 -3.84
N LYS A 83 8.75 0.72 -5.06
CA LYS A 83 10.03 0.11 -5.44
C LYS A 83 11.27 0.96 -5.16
N GLY A 84 11.09 2.16 -4.58
CA GLY A 84 12.19 3.06 -4.26
C GLY A 84 12.74 3.79 -5.49
N ARG A 85 12.05 3.75 -6.63
CA ARG A 85 12.38 4.50 -7.86
C ARG A 85 11.88 5.94 -7.73
N LEU A 86 12.38 6.62 -6.71
CA LEU A 86 11.83 7.89 -6.23
C LEU A 86 12.09 9.05 -7.20
N GLU A 87 13.29 9.13 -7.78
CA GLU A 87 13.57 10.18 -8.78
C GLU A 87 12.69 10.04 -10.02
N GLU A 88 12.51 8.80 -10.53
CA GLU A 88 11.62 8.58 -11.67
C GLU A 88 10.16 8.94 -11.37
N ALA A 89 9.74 8.78 -10.11
CA ALA A 89 8.42 9.22 -9.66
C ALA A 89 8.31 10.75 -9.61
N CYS A 90 9.37 11.44 -9.17
CA CYS A 90 9.48 12.90 -9.20
C CYS A 90 9.45 13.43 -10.64
N ASP A 91 10.21 12.81 -11.54
CA ASP A 91 10.25 13.20 -12.95
C ASP A 91 8.86 13.05 -13.58
N LEU A 92 8.20 11.92 -13.36
CA LEU A 92 6.88 11.63 -13.91
C LEU A 92 5.79 12.62 -13.45
N ILE A 93 5.80 13.02 -12.18
CA ILE A 93 4.83 14.01 -11.68
C ILE A 93 5.16 15.43 -12.16
N GLN A 94 6.44 15.74 -12.38
CA GLN A 94 6.90 17.02 -12.89
C GLN A 94 6.66 17.18 -14.40
N GLU A 95 6.68 16.09 -15.18
CA GLU A 95 6.28 16.10 -16.60
C GLU A 95 4.84 16.64 -16.82
N LEU A 96 4.02 16.70 -15.78
CA LEU A 96 2.65 17.24 -15.81
C LEU A 96 2.52 18.57 -15.05
N ASP A 97 3.57 18.96 -14.35
CA ASP A 97 3.72 20.25 -13.71
C ASP A 97 4.65 21.09 -14.57
N ASP A 98 4.16 21.56 -15.73
CA ASP A 98 4.84 22.44 -16.70
C ASP A 98 5.23 23.83 -16.11
N GLY A 99 5.97 23.83 -14.99
CA GLY A 99 6.62 24.98 -14.37
C GLY A 99 5.80 25.81 -13.39
N GLU A 100 6.52 26.61 -12.62
CA GLU A 100 6.02 27.53 -11.58
C GLU A 100 5.01 28.57 -12.09
N ALA A 101 5.03 28.89 -13.38
CA ALA A 101 4.20 29.94 -13.98
C ALA A 101 2.71 29.58 -14.09
N MET A 102 2.34 28.30 -14.05
CA MET A 102 0.98 27.82 -14.34
C MET A 102 0.18 27.40 -13.08
N VAL A 103 0.80 27.43 -11.89
CA VAL A 103 0.19 26.87 -10.67
C VAL A 103 -1.00 27.69 -10.16
N GLN A 104 -1.02 28.99 -10.47
CA GLN A 104 -2.17 29.87 -10.21
C GLN A 104 -3.32 29.66 -11.21
N GLU A 105 -3.02 29.10 -12.39
CA GLU A 105 -4.00 28.85 -13.46
C GLU A 105 -4.61 27.45 -13.39
N LYS A 106 -4.01 26.55 -12.60
CA LYS A 106 -4.53 25.19 -12.33
C LYS A 106 -5.76 25.25 -11.43
N SER A 107 -6.76 24.44 -11.76
CA SER A 107 -7.96 24.29 -10.93
C SER A 107 -7.59 23.73 -9.55
N GLU A 108 -8.45 23.98 -8.56
CA GLU A 108 -8.31 23.40 -7.22
C GLU A 108 -8.18 21.87 -7.26
N GLU A 109 -8.94 21.21 -8.14
CA GLU A 109 -8.88 19.76 -8.35
C GLU A 109 -7.52 19.31 -8.88
N GLN A 110 -6.98 20.00 -9.90
CA GLN A 110 -5.66 19.68 -10.45
C GLN A 110 -4.55 19.84 -9.40
N ARG A 111 -4.62 20.89 -8.59
CA ARG A 111 -3.68 21.12 -7.49
C ARG A 111 -3.78 20.05 -6.41
N SER A 112 -4.99 19.65 -6.04
CA SER A 112 -5.22 18.56 -5.08
C SER A 112 -4.66 17.24 -5.59
N GLN A 113 -4.88 16.91 -6.87
CA GLN A 113 -4.36 15.68 -7.48
C GLN A 113 -2.83 15.66 -7.58
N LEU A 114 -2.19 16.80 -7.87
CA LEU A 114 -0.73 16.94 -7.84
C LEU A 114 -0.19 16.83 -6.40
N ALA A 115 -0.84 17.48 -5.44
CA ALA A 115 -0.47 17.37 -4.02
C ALA A 115 -0.57 15.92 -3.53
N PHE A 116 -1.58 15.16 -3.97
CA PHE A 116 -1.72 13.75 -3.67
C PHE A 116 -0.53 12.93 -4.21
N GLY A 117 -0.13 13.14 -5.47
CA GLY A 117 1.03 12.44 -6.03
C GLY A 117 2.33 12.75 -5.27
N TRP A 118 2.56 14.01 -4.90
CA TRP A 118 3.71 14.38 -4.05
C TRP A 118 3.64 13.78 -2.65
N MET A 119 2.44 13.64 -2.08
CA MET A 119 2.24 12.94 -0.80
C MET A 119 2.62 11.45 -0.91
N THR A 120 2.28 10.80 -2.03
CA THR A 120 2.68 9.42 -2.31
C THR A 120 4.21 9.28 -2.40
N ILE A 121 4.87 10.20 -3.10
CA ILE A 121 6.35 10.26 -3.18
C ILE A 121 6.96 10.45 -1.80
N LEU A 122 6.44 11.38 -1.00
CA LEU A 122 6.89 11.61 0.36
C LEU A 122 6.75 10.36 1.25
N GLY A 123 5.62 9.67 1.16
CA GLY A 123 5.40 8.40 1.84
C GLY A 123 6.42 7.33 1.44
N GLY A 124 6.71 7.20 0.15
CA GLY A 124 7.76 6.30 -0.37
C GLY A 124 9.16 6.69 0.10
N ALA A 125 9.49 7.99 0.09
CA ALA A 125 10.79 8.52 0.52
C ALA A 125 11.05 8.20 2.00
N VAL A 126 10.04 8.32 2.86
CA VAL A 126 10.11 7.87 4.26
C VAL A 126 10.39 6.37 4.35
N GLN A 127 9.69 5.54 3.58
CA GLN A 127 9.87 4.08 3.61
C GLN A 127 11.26 3.64 3.18
N HIS A 128 11.86 4.34 2.22
CA HIS A 128 13.19 4.05 1.67
C HIS A 128 14.31 4.86 2.32
N ASN A 129 14.01 5.63 3.37
CA ASN A 129 14.96 6.51 4.07
C ASN A 129 15.70 7.48 3.14
N ASN A 130 15.03 8.01 2.12
CA ASN A 130 15.58 9.01 1.21
C ASN A 130 15.17 10.42 1.66
N LEU A 131 16.05 11.05 2.44
CA LEU A 131 15.78 12.37 3.03
C LEU A 131 15.66 13.48 1.98
N GLU A 132 16.48 13.43 0.93
CA GLU A 132 16.52 14.44 -0.13
C GLU A 132 15.21 14.50 -0.92
N VAL A 133 14.66 13.33 -1.29
CA VAL A 133 13.35 13.27 -1.95
C VAL A 133 12.24 13.66 -0.97
N ALA A 134 12.33 13.25 0.29
CA ALA A 134 11.31 13.57 1.29
C ALA A 134 11.19 15.08 1.52
N GLU A 135 12.31 15.80 1.59
CA GLU A 135 12.29 17.26 1.72
C GLU A 135 11.64 17.93 0.49
N ARG A 136 12.10 17.59 -0.72
CA ARG A 136 11.53 18.13 -1.96
C ARG A 136 10.03 17.86 -2.06
N ALA A 137 9.58 16.63 -1.78
CA ALA A 137 8.18 16.26 -1.85
C ALA A 137 7.32 17.00 -0.81
N ALA A 138 7.82 17.20 0.40
CA ALA A 138 7.11 17.96 1.43
C ALA A 138 6.91 19.43 1.05
N ASP A 139 7.93 20.06 0.45
CA ASP A 139 7.83 21.42 -0.06
C ASP A 139 6.80 21.56 -1.20
N GLN A 140 6.75 20.57 -2.08
CA GLN A 140 5.75 20.53 -3.16
C GLN A 140 4.33 20.39 -2.61
N VAL A 141 4.09 19.51 -1.63
CA VAL A 141 2.77 19.41 -0.98
C VAL A 141 2.39 20.72 -0.31
N LYS A 142 3.31 21.38 0.39
CA LYS A 142 3.05 22.68 1.04
C LYS A 142 2.67 23.76 0.03
N ARG A 143 3.29 23.75 -1.15
CA ARG A 143 3.03 24.69 -2.24
C ARG A 143 1.68 24.42 -2.92
N LEU A 144 1.37 23.16 -3.18
CA LEU A 144 0.22 22.76 -4.00
C LEU A 144 -1.06 22.61 -3.20
N SER A 145 -0.98 22.02 -2.01
CA SER A 145 -2.13 21.66 -1.19
C SER A 145 -2.89 22.88 -0.67
N LEU A 146 -4.19 22.86 -0.89
CA LEU A 146 -5.14 23.86 -0.41
C LEU A 146 -5.77 23.46 0.93
N HIS A 147 -5.55 22.22 1.37
CA HIS A 147 -6.16 21.67 2.57
C HIS A 147 -5.15 21.57 3.72
N GLN A 148 -5.53 22.15 4.86
CA GLN A 148 -4.66 22.19 6.04
C GLN A 148 -4.26 20.80 6.55
N GLU A 149 -5.12 19.79 6.37
CA GLU A 149 -4.87 18.40 6.80
C GLU A 149 -3.79 17.71 5.97
N GLU A 150 -3.77 17.93 4.65
CA GLU A 150 -2.71 17.41 3.78
C GLU A 150 -1.37 18.06 4.12
N GLN A 151 -1.33 19.38 4.35
CA GLN A 151 -0.10 20.07 4.77
C GLN A 151 0.42 19.54 6.12
N LYS A 152 -0.48 19.23 7.06
CA LYS A 152 -0.13 18.60 8.35
C LYS A 152 0.42 17.19 8.14
N ALA A 153 -0.24 16.37 7.32
CA ALA A 153 0.21 15.01 7.01
C ALA A 153 1.60 15.00 6.36
N ALA A 154 1.86 15.90 5.42
CA ALA A 154 3.18 16.05 4.81
C ALA A 154 4.24 16.47 5.83
N HIS A 155 3.91 17.40 6.72
CA HIS A 155 4.83 17.80 7.78
C HIS A 155 5.19 16.63 8.72
N ILE A 156 4.21 15.79 9.06
CA ILE A 156 4.43 14.58 9.89
C ILE A 156 5.36 13.59 9.16
N LEU A 157 5.12 13.34 7.87
CA LEU A 157 5.96 12.45 7.07
C LEU A 157 7.40 12.99 6.91
N TRP A 158 7.56 14.28 6.72
CA TRP A 158 8.89 14.91 6.67
C TRP A 158 9.64 14.79 8.01
N ASN A 159 8.95 14.95 9.15
CA ASN A 159 9.55 14.71 10.46
C ASN A 159 9.96 13.23 10.64
N LEU A 160 9.14 12.29 10.16
CA LEU A 160 9.47 10.85 10.13
C LEU A 160 10.70 10.56 9.28
N ALA A 161 10.86 11.21 8.14
CA ALA A 161 12.04 11.06 7.28
C ALA A 161 13.33 11.50 7.99
N GLN A 162 13.29 12.60 8.74
CA GLN A 162 14.46 13.13 9.46
C GLN A 162 14.83 12.33 10.70
N LYS A 163 13.85 11.94 11.52
CA LYS A 163 14.07 11.35 12.84
C LYS A 163 14.02 9.82 12.83
N GLY A 164 13.66 9.22 11.69
CA GLY A 164 13.38 7.80 11.57
C GLY A 164 12.01 7.44 12.16
N SER A 165 11.50 6.28 11.75
CA SER A 165 10.12 5.84 12.06
C SER A 165 9.83 5.57 13.55
N SER A 166 10.82 5.69 14.45
CA SER A 166 10.65 5.37 15.88
C SER A 166 10.25 6.57 16.75
N GLU A 167 10.43 7.82 16.31
CA GLU A 167 10.21 9.00 17.17
C GLU A 167 9.43 10.11 16.44
N LEU A 168 8.10 9.96 16.41
CA LEU A 168 7.17 10.99 15.97
C LEU A 168 7.13 12.17 16.96
N LEU A 169 7.92 13.20 16.69
CA LEU A 169 7.97 14.45 17.44
C LEU A 169 7.43 15.61 16.59
N ASP A 170 6.78 16.59 17.21
CA ASP A 170 6.36 17.84 16.60
C ASP A 170 7.53 18.85 16.46
N LYS A 171 7.21 20.07 16.03
CA LYS A 171 8.18 21.16 15.79
C LYS A 171 8.96 21.59 17.04
N THR A 172 8.46 21.28 18.24
CA THR A 172 9.12 21.59 19.52
C THR A 172 9.84 20.38 20.11
N GLY A 173 9.81 19.23 19.43
CA GLY A 173 10.42 18.00 19.94
C GLY A 173 9.51 17.24 20.90
N GLU A 174 8.21 17.54 20.96
CA GLU A 174 7.24 16.85 21.80
C GLU A 174 6.52 15.73 21.03
N ARG A 175 6.16 14.65 21.73
CA ARG A 175 5.56 13.46 21.12
C ARG A 175 4.19 13.79 20.55
N LEU A 176 3.96 13.48 19.27
CA LEU A 176 2.69 13.76 18.61
C LEU A 176 1.50 13.07 19.34
N PRO A 177 0.34 13.75 19.43
CA PRO A 177 -0.87 13.18 20.03
C PRO A 177 -1.23 11.81 19.47
N VAL A 178 -1.71 10.90 20.33
CA VAL A 178 -2.00 9.49 20.01
C VAL A 178 -2.90 9.32 18.78
N HIS A 179 -3.82 10.25 18.52
CA HIS A 179 -4.73 10.22 17.37
C HIS A 179 -4.08 10.56 16.02
N LEU A 180 -2.84 11.05 16.01
CA LEU A 180 -2.04 11.36 14.81
C LEU A 180 -0.92 10.35 14.57
N GLN A 181 -0.77 9.36 15.46
CA GLN A 181 0.14 8.24 15.24
C GLN A 181 -0.53 7.26 14.27
N LYS A 182 0.21 6.80 13.25
CA LYS A 182 -0.27 5.78 12.33
C LYS A 182 -0.65 4.54 13.15
N GLU A 183 -1.94 4.20 13.21
CA GLU A 183 -2.34 2.91 13.77
C GLU A 183 -1.60 1.83 12.98
N GLN A 184 -0.73 1.07 13.66
CA GLN A 184 -0.04 -0.04 13.02
C GLN A 184 -1.08 -1.00 12.47
N GLY A 185 -1.01 -1.29 11.17
CA GLY A 185 -1.96 -2.15 10.48
C GLY A 185 -2.07 -3.51 11.17
N LYS A 186 -3.23 -3.79 11.76
CA LYS A 186 -3.48 -5.05 12.47
C LYS A 186 -4.18 -6.04 11.57
N SER A 187 -3.77 -7.29 11.65
CA SER A 187 -4.48 -8.40 11.02
C SER A 187 -5.18 -9.22 12.09
N THR A 188 -6.45 -9.53 11.88
CA THR A 188 -7.31 -10.17 12.88
C THR A 188 -7.80 -11.51 12.37
N VAL A 189 -7.59 -12.58 13.15
CA VAL A 189 -8.22 -13.88 12.93
C VAL A 189 -9.38 -14.09 13.90
N VAL A 190 -10.41 -14.82 13.45
CA VAL A 190 -11.54 -15.19 14.31
C VAL A 190 -11.38 -16.64 14.74
N LEU A 191 -11.25 -16.87 16.05
CA LEU A 191 -11.26 -18.21 16.64
C LEU A 191 -12.49 -18.31 17.57
N GLY A 192 -13.51 -19.03 17.11
CA GLY A 192 -14.80 -19.11 17.80
C GLY A 192 -15.45 -17.74 17.95
N LYS A 193 -15.63 -17.27 19.20
CA LYS A 193 -16.20 -15.94 19.51
C LYS A 193 -15.13 -14.85 19.72
N SER A 194 -13.86 -15.20 19.63
CA SER A 194 -12.75 -14.29 19.92
C SER A 194 -12.15 -13.74 18.62
N ARG A 195 -11.97 -12.43 18.57
CA ARG A 195 -11.20 -11.74 17.53
C ARG A 195 -9.78 -11.54 18.04
N ILE A 196 -8.82 -12.12 17.34
CA ILE A 196 -7.42 -12.14 17.76
C ILE A 196 -6.59 -11.35 16.76
N SER A 197 -6.07 -10.20 17.19
CA SER A 197 -5.36 -9.25 16.32
C SER A 197 -3.86 -9.29 16.56
N PHE A 198 -3.09 -9.20 15.48
CA PHE A 198 -1.63 -9.22 15.46
C PHE A 198 -1.09 -7.99 14.74
N VAL A 199 0.13 -7.62 15.10
CA VAL A 199 0.89 -6.49 14.55
C VAL A 199 2.12 -7.03 13.82
N ALA A 200 2.55 -6.36 12.75
CA ALA A 200 3.72 -6.79 11.99
C ALA A 200 4.99 -6.64 12.85
N ASN A 201 5.91 -7.59 12.72
CA ASN A 201 7.16 -7.71 13.50
C ASN A 201 6.97 -7.88 15.03
N ASP A 202 5.74 -8.07 15.51
CA ASP A 202 5.45 -8.36 16.91
C ASP A 202 5.00 -9.82 17.08
N LEU A 203 5.89 -10.63 17.65
CA LEU A 203 5.61 -12.02 18.05
C LEU A 203 5.48 -12.16 19.57
N ILE A 204 5.46 -11.05 20.30
CA ILE A 204 5.34 -11.03 21.76
C ILE A 204 3.91 -10.69 22.12
N SER A 205 3.37 -9.62 21.54
CA SER A 205 2.05 -9.11 21.88
C SER A 205 1.01 -9.52 20.85
N PHE A 206 -0.20 -9.76 21.33
CA PHE A 206 -1.39 -9.93 20.50
C PHE A 206 -2.60 -9.39 21.26
N TYR A 207 -3.74 -9.22 20.57
CA TYR A 207 -4.94 -8.64 21.19
C TYR A 207 -6.10 -9.62 21.10
N ILE A 208 -6.78 -9.90 22.21
CA ILE A 208 -8.05 -10.63 22.22
C ILE A 208 -9.17 -9.64 22.43
N ASN A 209 -10.06 -9.48 21.45
CA ASN A 209 -11.17 -8.52 21.47
C ASN A 209 -10.71 -7.09 21.84
N GLY A 210 -9.52 -6.70 21.39
CA GLY A 210 -8.91 -5.39 21.68
C GLY A 210 -8.09 -5.32 22.96
N VAL A 211 -8.12 -6.35 23.82
CA VAL A 211 -7.32 -6.39 25.06
C VAL A 211 -5.94 -6.98 24.78
N PRO A 212 -4.84 -6.29 25.12
CA PRO A 212 -3.48 -6.78 24.91
C PRO A 212 -3.19 -8.02 25.76
N GLN A 213 -2.45 -8.96 25.19
CA GLN A 213 -2.03 -10.24 25.75
C GLN A 213 -0.61 -10.57 25.28
N GLU A 214 0.09 -11.42 26.02
CA GLU A 214 1.44 -11.89 25.65
C GLU A 214 1.42 -13.36 25.21
N LEU A 215 2.08 -13.64 24.09
CA LEU A 215 2.31 -15.00 23.61
C LEU A 215 3.36 -15.70 24.48
N GLY A 216 3.01 -16.86 25.05
CA GLY A 216 3.98 -17.72 25.73
C GLY A 216 5.12 -18.20 24.83
N SER A 217 6.28 -18.48 25.41
CA SER A 217 7.52 -18.91 24.71
C SER A 217 7.31 -20.06 23.74
N ASP A 218 6.47 -21.02 24.10
CA ASP A 218 6.21 -22.22 23.30
C ASP A 218 5.40 -21.91 22.05
N MET A 219 4.38 -21.07 22.19
CA MET A 219 3.58 -20.64 21.04
C MET A 219 4.43 -19.81 20.08
N ARG A 220 5.29 -18.93 20.59
CA ARG A 220 6.24 -18.15 19.77
C ARG A 220 7.16 -19.07 18.96
N HIS A 221 7.68 -20.13 19.57
CA HIS A 221 8.51 -21.12 18.87
C HIS A 221 7.74 -21.85 17.77
N ARG A 222 6.51 -22.29 18.05
CA ARG A 222 5.67 -22.98 17.05
C ARG A 222 5.34 -22.07 15.85
N ILE A 223 4.92 -20.84 16.11
CA ILE A 223 4.67 -19.84 15.06
C ILE A 223 5.94 -19.64 14.22
N ARG A 224 7.10 -19.40 14.84
CA ARG A 224 8.37 -19.24 14.11
C ARG A 224 8.72 -20.46 13.26
N ALA A 225 8.59 -21.66 13.81
CA ALA A 225 8.85 -22.90 13.07
C ALA A 225 7.91 -23.05 11.86
N ARG A 226 6.64 -22.67 11.99
CA ARG A 226 5.69 -22.67 10.87
C ARG A 226 6.02 -21.60 9.83
N LEU A 227 6.35 -20.38 10.26
CA LEU A 227 6.79 -19.32 9.37
C LEU A 227 8.03 -19.73 8.56
N GLN A 228 8.97 -20.43 9.20
CA GLN A 228 10.17 -20.97 8.55
C GLN A 228 9.83 -22.06 7.52
N LYS A 229 8.87 -22.94 7.81
CA LYS A 229 8.38 -23.95 6.84
C LYS A 229 7.73 -23.34 5.61
N TRP A 230 7.11 -22.17 5.74
CA TRP A 230 6.58 -21.38 4.61
C TRP A 230 7.68 -20.66 3.81
N GLY A 231 8.96 -20.92 4.10
CA GLY A 231 10.10 -20.64 3.23
C GLY A 231 10.50 -19.18 3.09
N ASN A 232 10.29 -18.35 4.12
CA ASN A 232 10.26 -16.91 3.89
C ASN A 232 10.40 -16.02 5.14
N PRO A 233 11.21 -14.94 5.09
CA PRO A 233 11.50 -14.08 6.24
C PRO A 233 10.42 -13.04 6.63
N CYS A 234 9.35 -12.84 5.85
CA CYS A 234 8.40 -11.75 6.15
C CYS A 234 7.61 -11.97 7.46
N GLN A 235 7.63 -10.97 8.34
CA GLN A 235 6.92 -10.95 9.62
C GLN A 235 5.69 -10.02 9.57
N HIS A 236 4.93 -10.08 8.48
CA HIS A 236 3.69 -9.31 8.37
C HIS A 236 2.59 -9.86 9.26
N SER A 237 1.69 -8.99 9.73
CA SER A 237 0.65 -9.34 10.70
C SER A 237 -0.30 -10.42 10.17
N GLU A 238 -0.59 -10.43 8.87
CA GLU A 238 -1.46 -11.42 8.20
C GLU A 238 -0.91 -12.83 8.39
N LYS A 239 0.39 -12.99 8.18
CA LYS A 239 1.06 -14.29 8.21
C LYS A 239 1.22 -14.81 9.63
N ILE A 240 1.52 -13.93 10.58
CA ILE A 240 1.56 -14.26 12.01
C ILE A 240 0.18 -14.71 12.49
N ALA A 241 -0.87 -13.97 12.13
CA ALA A 241 -2.24 -14.28 12.53
C ALA A 241 -2.70 -15.65 12.00
N LEU A 242 -2.40 -15.95 10.73
CA LEU A 242 -2.69 -17.27 10.14
C LEU A 242 -1.89 -18.39 10.79
N ALA A 243 -0.57 -18.20 11.00
CA ALA A 243 0.26 -19.20 11.64
C ALA A 243 -0.27 -19.53 13.05
N PHE A 244 -0.64 -18.51 13.82
CA PHE A 244 -1.27 -18.67 15.13
C PHE A 244 -2.58 -19.46 15.05
N ALA A 245 -3.50 -19.09 14.15
CA ALA A 245 -4.79 -19.77 14.02
C ALA A 245 -4.61 -21.27 13.72
N LEU A 246 -3.69 -21.61 12.82
CA LEU A 246 -3.36 -23.01 12.52
C LEU A 246 -2.70 -23.73 13.70
N GLU A 247 -1.88 -23.06 14.52
CA GLU A 247 -1.24 -23.68 15.71
C GLU A 247 -2.25 -23.92 16.83
N GLN A 248 -3.37 -23.19 16.81
CA GLN A 248 -4.52 -23.43 17.67
C GLN A 248 -5.45 -24.53 17.13
N GLY A 249 -5.14 -25.12 15.97
CA GLY A 249 -5.89 -26.21 15.36
C GLY A 249 -7.04 -25.77 14.46
N GLU A 250 -7.16 -24.47 14.14
CA GLU A 250 -8.14 -24.00 13.16
C GLU A 250 -7.76 -24.48 11.75
N ARG A 251 -8.73 -25.02 11.00
CA ARG A 251 -8.48 -25.55 9.65
C ARG A 251 -8.85 -24.54 8.57
N HIS A 252 -9.80 -23.66 8.84
CA HIS A 252 -10.26 -22.65 7.89
C HIS A 252 -10.27 -21.26 8.56
N PRO A 253 -9.09 -20.69 8.82
CA PRO A 253 -9.00 -19.43 9.52
C PRO A 253 -9.55 -18.28 8.67
N VAL A 254 -10.50 -17.52 9.24
CA VAL A 254 -11.00 -16.28 8.63
C VAL A 254 -10.08 -15.13 9.03
N LEU A 255 -9.42 -14.51 8.05
CA LEU A 255 -8.51 -13.39 8.25
C LEU A 255 -9.15 -12.08 7.81
N PHE A 256 -9.14 -11.09 8.69
CA PHE A 256 -9.51 -9.70 8.41
C PHE A 256 -8.24 -8.85 8.39
N LYS A 257 -7.99 -8.18 7.27
CA LYS A 257 -6.86 -7.28 7.08
C LYS A 257 -7.34 -5.85 7.26
N ASN A 258 -6.85 -5.18 8.30
CA ASN A 258 -7.14 -3.75 8.55
C ASN A 258 -5.90 -2.91 8.21
N ASN A 259 -5.42 -3.01 6.98
CA ASN A 259 -4.41 -2.09 6.44
C ASN A 259 -4.66 -1.88 4.93
N ASN A 260 -4.37 -0.67 4.43
CA ASN A 260 -4.51 -0.32 3.01
C ASN A 260 -3.29 -0.74 2.16
N ALA A 261 -2.35 -1.52 2.71
CA ALA A 261 -1.17 -1.96 1.97
C ALA A 261 -1.49 -3.25 1.21
N GLY A 262 -1.14 -3.40 -0.07
CA GLY A 262 -1.26 -4.66 -0.81
C GLY A 262 -0.63 -5.86 -0.09
N MET A 263 -1.21 -7.06 -0.21
CA MET A 263 -0.70 -8.23 0.48
C MET A 263 0.60 -8.70 -0.16
N CYS A 264 1.66 -8.84 0.63
CA CYS A 264 2.96 -9.23 0.09
C CYS A 264 2.86 -10.55 -0.73
N PRO A 265 3.52 -10.71 -1.91
CA PRO A 265 3.40 -11.91 -2.77
C PRO A 265 3.67 -13.22 -2.02
N ASN A 266 4.56 -13.09 -1.06
CA ASN A 266 5.03 -14.06 -0.11
C ASN A 266 3.99 -14.50 0.94
N CYS A 267 3.17 -13.55 1.39
CA CYS A 267 2.03 -13.73 2.27
C CYS A 267 0.87 -14.38 1.49
N HIS A 268 0.62 -13.89 0.28
CA HIS A 268 -0.36 -14.45 -0.66
C HIS A 268 -0.09 -15.92 -0.97
N LYS A 269 1.15 -16.29 -1.36
CA LYS A 269 1.54 -17.71 -1.57
C LYS A 269 1.33 -18.57 -0.33
N SER A 270 1.59 -18.04 0.87
CA SER A 270 1.38 -18.79 2.12
C SER A 270 -0.10 -19.05 2.38
N ILE A 271 -0.97 -18.08 2.08
CA ILE A 271 -2.43 -18.24 2.19
C ILE A 271 -2.96 -19.28 1.22
N LEU A 272 -2.50 -19.26 -0.05
CA LEU A 272 -2.90 -20.25 -1.03
C LEU A 272 -2.55 -21.69 -0.61
N GLN A 273 -1.44 -21.90 0.09
CA GLN A 273 -1.07 -23.21 0.63
C GLN A 273 -2.01 -23.72 1.73
N ILE A 274 -2.73 -22.83 2.41
CA ILE A 274 -3.68 -23.16 3.48
C ILE A 274 -5.03 -23.55 2.87
N THR A 275 -5.48 -22.87 1.82
CA THR A 275 -6.80 -23.10 1.20
C THR A 275 -6.87 -24.38 0.35
N ILE A 276 -5.73 -24.96 -0.04
CA ILE A 276 -5.64 -26.11 -0.95
C ILE A 276 -5.52 -27.46 -0.20
N ARG A 277 -5.43 -27.47 1.14
CA ARG A 277 -5.30 -28.69 1.96
C ARG A 277 -6.50 -28.98 2.84
#